data_AF-A0A0J8RVS1-F1
#
_entry.id   AF-A0A0J8RVS1-F1
#
_cell.length_a   1.000
_cell.length_b   1.000
_cell.length_c   1.000
_cell.angle_alpha   90.00
_cell.angle_beta   90.00
_cell.angle_gamma   90.00
#
_symmetry.space_group_name_H-M   'P 1'
#
loop_
_entity.id
_entity.type
_entity.pdbx_description
1 polymer ?
#
loop_
_entity_poly.entity_id
_entity_poly.type
_entity_poly.pdbx_seq_one_letter_code
_entity_poly.pdbx_strand_id
1 'polypeptide(L)'
;MENEDTSNPKQRNLYRRISQNTAKPLQLSTETTAEEFCHSFTGENLRWEFMGVIFAMAGLGAISGLTSPATNLAIRFDDGNELSRSSFAAQMVAASNDAIEISRQHEKLNDVMIWLEYTHCVLISMVLDERSHIVYRGFGTLISDMFAMGYHRHQPPGPGIPFFLSQTRKRIFAAAYRSDKNLATFLGRPPRIQHLYCDNTIPLDLDDETLMLNGEELNAAVEKLDADGWNPDRTQDGKFRSASVIRIRYMISAQREKILELSLGRKTDNSVDVL
;
A
#
# COMPACT_ATOMS: atom_id res chain seq x y z
N MET A 1 -10.95 28.96 -31.03
CA MET A 1 -10.51 29.72 -29.84
C MET A 1 -9.70 28.75 -29.02
N GLU A 2 -8.40 28.70 -29.29
CA GLU A 2 -7.45 27.95 -28.48
C GLU A 2 -7.39 28.62 -27.11
N ASN A 3 -7.63 27.85 -26.05
CA ASN A 3 -7.32 28.30 -24.70
C ASN A 3 -5.80 28.53 -24.65
N GLU A 4 -5.37 29.79 -24.61
CA GLU A 4 -3.99 30.15 -24.32
C GLU A 4 -3.58 29.48 -23.01
N ASP A 5 -2.61 28.57 -23.10
CA ASP A 5 -2.04 27.86 -21.96
C ASP A 5 -1.25 28.86 -21.10
N THR A 6 -1.93 29.40 -20.09
CA THR A 6 -1.42 30.36 -19.09
C THR A 6 -0.42 29.75 -18.10
N SER A 7 0.00 28.50 -18.29
CA SER A 7 0.94 27.83 -17.39
C SER A 7 2.32 28.51 -17.38
N ASN A 8 2.80 28.85 -16.17
CA ASN A 8 4.12 29.43 -15.95
C ASN A 8 5.21 28.51 -16.54
N PRO A 9 6.22 29.00 -17.30
CA PRO A 9 7.29 28.18 -17.87
C PRO A 9 7.97 27.23 -16.87
N LYS A 10 8.07 27.64 -15.59
CA LYS A 10 8.60 26.79 -14.52
C LYS A 10 7.71 25.58 -14.20
N GLN A 11 6.40 25.77 -14.16
CA GLN A 11 5.42 24.70 -13.92
C GLN A 11 5.42 23.70 -15.07
N ARG A 12 5.45 24.19 -16.31
CA ARG A 12 5.54 23.34 -17.51
C ARG A 12 6.82 22.50 -17.52
N ASN A 13 7.96 23.09 -17.14
CA ASN A 13 9.23 22.37 -17.03
C ASN A 13 9.16 21.28 -15.95
N LEU A 14 8.63 21.60 -14.76
CA LEU A 14 8.47 20.64 -13.67
C LEU A 14 7.56 19.47 -14.07
N TYR A 15 6.38 19.77 -14.63
CA TYR A 15 5.46 18.75 -15.15
C TYR A 15 6.17 17.82 -16.14
N ARG A 16 6.86 18.40 -17.13
CA ARG A 16 7.60 17.62 -18.14
C ARG A 16 8.66 16.72 -17.49
N ARG A 17 9.42 17.22 -16.51
CA ARG A 17 10.45 16.45 -15.81
C ARG A 17 9.86 15.26 -15.06
N ILE A 18 8.79 15.47 -14.30
CA ILE A 18 8.14 14.41 -13.52
C ILE A 18 7.54 13.36 -14.46
N SER A 19 6.87 13.77 -15.55
CA SER A 19 6.33 12.83 -16.53
C SER A 19 7.43 12.04 -17.25
N GLN A 20 8.56 12.68 -17.58
CA GLN A 20 9.72 11.99 -18.15
C GLN A 20 10.33 10.97 -17.19
N ASN A 21 10.40 11.29 -15.90
CA ASN A 21 10.86 10.34 -14.89
C ASN A 21 9.89 9.16 -14.76
N THR A 22 8.59 9.45 -14.66
CA THR A 22 7.50 8.45 -14.59
C THR A 22 7.53 7.50 -15.80
N ALA A 23 7.82 8.01 -17.00
CA ALA A 23 7.93 7.21 -18.20
C ALA A 23 9.14 6.24 -18.20
N LYS A 24 10.13 6.39 -17.32
CA LYS A 24 11.30 5.49 -17.23
C LYS A 24 11.02 4.33 -16.28
N PRO A 25 11.40 3.07 -16.60
CA PRO A 25 11.29 1.96 -15.65
C PRO A 25 12.25 2.16 -14.47
N LEU A 26 11.84 1.76 -13.27
CA LEU A 26 12.75 1.69 -12.12
C LEU A 26 13.74 0.55 -12.36
N GLN A 27 15.03 0.84 -12.25
CA GLN A 27 16.10 -0.13 -12.37
C GLN A 27 16.46 -0.63 -10.98
N LEU A 28 16.31 -1.93 -10.75
CA LEU A 28 16.58 -2.57 -9.48
C LEU A 28 17.60 -3.69 -9.68
N SER A 29 18.52 -3.81 -8.74
CA SER A 29 19.39 -4.96 -8.57
C SER A 29 19.25 -5.51 -7.15
N THR A 30 19.78 -6.70 -6.91
CA THR A 30 19.76 -7.32 -5.57
C THR A 30 20.54 -6.49 -4.55
N GLU A 31 21.53 -5.73 -5.02
CA GLU A 31 22.41 -4.86 -4.23
C GLU A 31 21.86 -3.46 -4.02
N THR A 32 20.74 -3.09 -4.67
CA THR A 32 20.14 -1.76 -4.53
C THR A 32 19.75 -1.52 -3.08
N THR A 33 20.35 -0.50 -2.47
CA THR A 33 20.04 -0.10 -1.10
C THR A 33 18.68 0.61 -1.03
N ALA A 34 18.10 0.68 0.17
CA ALA A 34 16.87 1.43 0.37
C ALA A 34 17.01 2.93 0.03
N GLU A 35 18.19 3.51 0.30
CA GLU A 35 18.49 4.91 0.00
C GLU A 35 18.54 5.16 -1.52
N GLU A 36 19.26 4.32 -2.27
CA GLU A 36 19.32 4.40 -3.73
C GLU A 36 17.92 4.24 -4.36
N PHE A 37 17.14 3.32 -3.82
CA PHE A 37 15.76 3.13 -4.24
C PHE A 37 14.92 4.40 -4.01
N CYS A 38 14.97 5.00 -2.81
CA CYS A 38 14.29 6.26 -2.53
C CYS A 38 14.75 7.39 -3.45
N HIS A 39 16.05 7.48 -3.75
CA HIS A 39 16.60 8.48 -4.66
C HIS A 39 16.09 8.30 -6.11
N SER A 40 15.67 7.08 -6.50
CA SER A 40 15.16 6.81 -7.84
C SER A 40 13.78 7.42 -8.15
N PHE A 41 13.04 7.89 -7.13
CA PHE A 41 11.71 8.49 -7.31
C PHE A 41 11.48 9.77 -6.49
N THR A 42 12.52 10.33 -5.88
CA THR A 42 12.46 11.58 -5.09
C THR A 42 13.39 12.66 -5.64
N GLY A 43 13.31 13.89 -5.10
CA GLY A 43 14.16 15.01 -5.51
C GLY A 43 14.06 15.31 -7.00
N GLU A 44 15.19 15.28 -7.71
CA GLU A 44 15.27 15.50 -9.15
C GLU A 44 14.65 14.34 -9.97
N ASN A 45 14.54 13.16 -9.37
CA ASN A 45 13.92 11.97 -9.97
C ASN A 45 12.44 11.82 -9.60
N LEU A 46 11.81 12.86 -9.03
CA LEU A 46 10.41 12.82 -8.61
C LEU A 46 9.50 12.28 -9.71
N ARG A 47 8.60 11.37 -9.33
CA ARG A 47 7.64 10.70 -10.22
C ARG A 47 6.20 10.92 -9.77
N TRP A 48 5.25 10.75 -10.69
CA TRP A 48 3.82 10.90 -10.42
C TRP A 48 3.33 9.86 -9.39
N GLU A 49 3.85 8.63 -9.43
CA GLU A 49 3.45 7.59 -8.46
C GLU A 49 3.72 8.05 -7.03
N PHE A 50 4.91 8.62 -6.78
CA PHE A 50 5.29 9.06 -5.44
C PHE A 50 4.53 10.31 -4.99
N MET A 51 4.25 11.26 -5.91
CA MET A 51 3.37 12.39 -5.58
C MET A 51 1.97 11.93 -5.19
N GLY A 52 1.44 10.92 -5.90
CA GLY A 52 0.18 10.29 -5.53
C GLY A 52 0.21 9.71 -4.11
N VAL A 53 1.30 9.04 -3.72
CA VAL A 53 1.49 8.52 -2.35
C VAL A 53 1.43 9.67 -1.34
N ILE A 54 2.12 10.77 -1.61
CA ILE A 54 2.12 11.96 -0.74
C ILE A 54 0.70 12.52 -0.59
N PHE A 55 -0.06 12.69 -1.69
CA PHE A 55 -1.45 13.15 -1.62
C PHE A 55 -2.31 12.20 -0.80
N ALA A 56 -2.24 10.90 -1.08
CA ALA A 56 -3.04 9.90 -0.36
C ALA A 56 -2.72 9.88 1.15
N MET A 57 -1.44 9.95 1.52
CA MET A 57 -0.98 10.04 2.91
C MET A 57 -1.42 11.33 3.59
N ALA A 58 -1.36 12.47 2.91
CA ALA A 58 -1.85 13.74 3.44
C ALA A 58 -3.35 13.69 3.73
N GLY A 59 -4.14 13.10 2.83
CA GLY A 59 -5.57 12.86 3.03
C GLY A 59 -5.83 11.97 4.25
N LEU A 60 -5.10 10.86 4.38
CA LEU A 60 -5.21 9.96 5.53
C LEU A 60 -4.82 10.65 6.84
N GLY A 61 -3.75 11.47 6.84
CA GLY A 61 -3.35 12.27 8.00
C GLY A 61 -4.43 13.27 8.42
N ALA A 62 -5.20 13.79 7.46
CA ALA A 62 -6.31 14.70 7.72
C ALA A 62 -7.55 14.02 8.33
N ILE A 63 -7.79 12.72 8.11
CA ILE A 63 -9.02 12.06 8.64
C ILE A 63 -8.76 10.88 9.57
N SER A 64 -7.51 10.47 9.76
CA SER A 64 -7.17 9.46 10.76
C SER A 64 -7.32 10.05 12.16
N GLY A 65 -7.96 9.29 13.06
CA GLY A 65 -8.20 9.65 14.47
C GLY A 65 -6.93 9.79 15.33
N LEU A 66 -5.76 9.91 14.71
CA LEU A 66 -4.51 10.34 15.36
C LEU A 66 -4.56 11.83 15.76
N THR A 67 -5.50 12.60 15.21
CA THR A 67 -5.79 13.96 15.68
C THR A 67 -6.92 13.93 16.71
N SER A 68 -6.63 14.49 17.89
CA SER A 68 -7.55 14.58 19.02
C SER A 68 -8.98 15.01 18.60
N PRO A 69 -10.05 14.37 19.11
CA PRO A 69 -11.43 14.78 18.85
C PRO A 69 -11.74 16.24 19.21
N ALA A 70 -10.90 16.85 20.06
CA ALA A 70 -11.01 18.25 20.46
C ALA A 70 -10.61 19.24 19.36
N THR A 71 -10.04 18.79 18.24
CA THR A 71 -9.55 19.65 17.16
C THR A 71 -10.20 19.30 15.83
N ASN A 72 -11.47 19.68 15.68
CA ASN A 72 -12.10 19.97 14.38
C ASN A 72 -11.46 21.22 13.72
N LEU A 73 -10.13 21.31 13.74
CA LEU A 73 -9.40 22.42 13.14
C LEU A 73 -9.43 22.28 11.63
N ALA A 74 -9.82 23.35 10.96
CA ALA A 74 -9.58 23.51 9.54
C ALA A 74 -8.07 23.48 9.24
N ILE A 75 -7.71 22.96 8.07
CA ILE A 75 -6.36 23.06 7.54
C ILE A 75 -6.21 24.47 6.99
N ARG A 76 -5.24 25.22 7.55
CA ARG A 76 -4.92 26.58 7.15
C ARG A 76 -3.76 26.56 6.17
N PHE A 77 -3.92 27.28 5.07
CA PHE A 77 -2.88 27.49 4.07
C PHE A 77 -2.22 28.86 4.27
N ASP A 78 -1.02 29.03 3.74
CA ASP A 78 -0.23 30.26 3.89
C ASP A 78 -0.88 31.48 3.23
N ASP A 79 -1.80 31.27 2.29
CA ASP A 79 -2.59 32.30 1.62
C ASP A 79 -3.84 32.74 2.43
N GLY A 80 -4.04 32.17 3.62
CA GLY A 80 -5.18 32.45 4.50
C GLY A 80 -6.42 31.62 4.19
N ASN A 81 -6.40 30.75 3.18
CA ASN A 81 -7.51 29.85 2.91
C ASN A 81 -7.61 28.78 3.98
N GLU A 82 -8.84 28.40 4.31
CA GLU A 82 -9.15 27.33 5.25
C GLU A 82 -9.96 26.25 4.56
N LEU A 83 -9.62 24.99 4.83
CA LEU A 83 -10.36 23.84 4.32
C LEU A 83 -10.70 22.90 5.47
N SER A 84 -11.93 22.40 5.51
CA SER A 84 -12.27 21.34 6.46
C SER A 84 -11.42 20.10 6.16
N ARG A 85 -11.12 19.32 7.20
CA ARG A 85 -10.32 18.10 7.09
C ARG A 85 -10.92 17.09 6.10
N SER A 86 -12.25 16.97 6.08
CA SER A 86 -12.98 16.11 5.14
C SER A 86 -12.88 16.62 3.70
N SER A 87 -13.05 17.92 3.47
CA SER A 87 -12.87 18.52 2.15
C SER A 87 -11.44 18.39 1.65
N PHE A 88 -10.45 18.53 2.54
CA PHE A 88 -9.05 18.29 2.20
C PHE A 88 -8.80 16.84 1.78
N ALA A 89 -9.31 15.87 2.55
CA ALA A 89 -9.18 14.46 2.20
C ALA A 89 -9.86 14.14 0.86
N ALA A 90 -11.02 14.73 0.57
CA ALA A 90 -11.69 14.59 -0.72
C ALA A 90 -10.85 15.16 -1.88
N GLN A 91 -10.20 16.32 -1.69
CA GLN A 91 -9.26 16.86 -2.68
C GLN A 91 -8.03 15.95 -2.86
N MET A 92 -7.51 15.37 -1.78
CA MET A 92 -6.40 14.42 -1.84
C MET A 92 -6.78 13.10 -2.53
N VAL A 93 -8.04 12.65 -2.42
CA VAL A 93 -8.57 11.55 -3.24
C VAL A 93 -8.50 11.89 -4.72
N ALA A 94 -8.97 13.09 -5.11
CA ALA A 94 -8.93 13.52 -6.50
C ALA A 94 -7.48 13.61 -7.02
N ALA A 95 -6.60 14.27 -6.27
CA ALA A 95 -5.20 14.44 -6.65
C ALA A 95 -4.42 13.11 -6.76
N SER A 96 -4.65 12.16 -5.84
CA SER A 96 -4.04 10.83 -5.93
C SER A 96 -4.61 10.00 -7.08
N ASN A 97 -5.90 10.15 -7.42
CA ASN A 97 -6.49 9.53 -8.61
C ASN A 97 -5.89 10.10 -9.90
N ASP A 98 -5.70 11.41 -10.00
CA ASP A 98 -5.05 12.03 -11.16
C ASP A 98 -3.62 11.52 -11.34
N ALA A 99 -2.87 11.37 -10.24
CA ALA A 99 -1.54 10.76 -10.28
C ALA A 99 -1.57 9.31 -10.78
N ILE A 100 -2.54 8.49 -10.34
CA ILE A 100 -2.75 7.13 -10.84
C ILE A 100 -2.99 7.13 -12.34
N GLU A 101 -3.91 7.97 -12.83
CA GLU A 101 -4.29 7.99 -14.24
C GLU A 101 -3.14 8.50 -15.13
N ILE A 102 -2.36 9.49 -14.68
CA ILE A 102 -1.15 9.93 -15.39
C ILE A 102 -0.10 8.81 -15.42
N SER A 103 0.16 8.15 -14.30
CA SER A 103 1.14 7.06 -14.23
C SER A 103 0.76 5.88 -15.13
N ARG A 104 -0.53 5.53 -15.21
CA ARG A 104 -1.03 4.43 -16.05
C ARG A 104 -0.86 4.66 -17.54
N GLN A 105 -0.82 5.90 -18.00
CA GLN A 105 -0.56 6.22 -19.43
C GLN A 105 0.80 5.69 -19.92
N HIS A 106 1.72 5.39 -19.02
CA HIS A 106 3.03 4.86 -19.36
C HIS A 106 3.11 3.33 -19.33
N GLU A 107 2.04 2.63 -18.94
CA GLU A 107 1.93 1.16 -18.88
C GLU A 107 3.10 0.47 -18.13
N LYS A 108 3.67 1.15 -17.13
CA LYS A 108 4.81 0.67 -16.35
C LYS A 108 4.42 0.41 -14.91
N LEU A 109 4.14 -0.85 -14.62
CA LEU A 109 3.86 -1.29 -13.26
C LEU A 109 5.17 -1.43 -12.46
N ASN A 110 5.19 -0.85 -11.27
CA ASN A 110 6.35 -0.84 -10.37
C ASN A 110 5.88 -0.74 -8.91
N ASP A 111 6.80 -0.95 -7.96
CA ASP A 111 6.47 -0.98 -6.54
C ASP A 111 5.84 0.33 -6.04
N VAL A 112 6.32 1.50 -6.51
CA VAL A 112 5.77 2.81 -6.08
C VAL A 112 4.33 2.98 -6.57
N MET A 113 4.00 2.45 -7.74
CA MET A 113 2.60 2.41 -8.22
C MET A 113 1.71 1.58 -7.30
N ILE A 114 2.17 0.38 -6.88
CA ILE A 114 1.41 -0.45 -5.92
C ILE A 114 1.25 0.27 -4.58
N TRP A 115 2.27 1.01 -4.12
CA TRP A 115 2.18 1.80 -2.89
C TRP A 115 1.14 2.92 -3.01
N LEU A 116 1.11 3.63 -4.14
CA LEU A 116 0.09 4.62 -4.47
C LEU A 116 -1.29 4.00 -4.46
N GLU A 117 -1.52 2.96 -5.25
CA GLU A 117 -2.83 2.34 -5.39
C GLU A 117 -3.35 1.77 -4.07
N TYR A 118 -2.49 1.11 -3.28
CA TYR A 118 -2.85 0.65 -1.94
C TYR A 118 -3.24 1.79 -1.03
N THR A 119 -2.40 2.83 -0.92
CA THR A 119 -2.65 3.98 -0.04
C THR A 119 -3.90 4.76 -0.46
N HIS A 120 -4.10 4.92 -1.77
CA HIS A 120 -5.30 5.48 -2.36
C HIS A 120 -6.53 4.67 -1.99
N CYS A 121 -6.49 3.33 -2.12
CA CYS A 121 -7.58 2.44 -1.72
C CYS A 121 -7.95 2.59 -0.23
N VAL A 122 -6.95 2.74 0.65
CA VAL A 122 -7.20 3.03 2.07
C VAL A 122 -7.89 4.40 2.22
N LEU A 123 -7.38 5.44 1.56
CA LEU A 123 -7.97 6.78 1.64
C LEU A 123 -9.42 6.81 1.17
N ILE A 124 -9.71 6.27 -0.02
CA ILE A 124 -11.08 6.27 -0.55
C ILE A 124 -12.03 5.46 0.32
N SER A 125 -11.56 4.41 1.01
CA SER A 125 -12.38 3.63 1.94
C SER A 125 -12.76 4.39 3.21
N MET A 126 -12.00 5.44 3.57
CA MET A 126 -12.30 6.30 4.72
C MET A 126 -13.09 7.55 4.33
N VAL A 127 -12.99 7.99 3.08
CA VAL A 127 -13.69 9.18 2.57
C VAL A 127 -15.07 8.83 2.01
N LEU A 128 -15.19 7.70 1.31
CA LEU A 128 -16.44 7.25 0.71
C LEU A 128 -17.16 6.28 1.65
N ASP A 129 -18.46 6.09 1.43
CA ASP A 129 -19.24 5.07 2.13
C ASP A 129 -18.64 3.67 1.91
N GLU A 130 -18.66 2.83 2.94
CA GLU A 130 -18.07 1.48 2.91
C GLU A 130 -18.71 0.58 1.84
N ARG A 131 -19.92 0.90 1.37
CA ARG A 131 -20.63 0.19 0.30
C ARG A 131 -20.32 0.72 -1.10
N SER A 132 -19.47 1.73 -1.21
CA SER A 132 -19.10 2.35 -2.48
C SER A 132 -18.46 1.33 -3.42
N HIS A 133 -19.10 1.13 -4.57
CA HIS A 133 -18.58 0.25 -5.61
C HIS A 133 -17.24 0.75 -6.18
N ILE A 134 -16.93 2.04 -6.05
CA ILE A 134 -15.65 2.63 -6.46
C ILE A 134 -14.51 2.01 -5.65
N VAL A 135 -14.67 1.91 -4.33
CA VAL A 135 -13.70 1.29 -3.43
C VAL A 135 -13.50 -0.18 -3.81
N TYR A 136 -14.59 -0.92 -4.00
CA TYR A 136 -14.55 -2.33 -4.39
C TYR A 136 -13.87 -2.58 -5.75
N ARG A 137 -14.07 -1.68 -6.73
CA ARG A 137 -13.41 -1.75 -8.04
C ARG A 137 -11.92 -1.42 -7.93
N GLY A 138 -11.56 -0.36 -7.20
CA GLY A 138 -10.17 0.05 -6.99
C GLY A 138 -9.34 -1.07 -6.35
N PHE A 139 -9.85 -1.71 -5.30
CA PHE A 139 -9.21 -2.89 -4.71
C PHE A 139 -9.05 -4.04 -5.71
N GLY A 140 -10.02 -4.24 -6.62
CA GLY A 140 -9.90 -5.26 -7.66
C GLY A 140 -8.76 -5.00 -8.64
N THR A 141 -8.55 -3.75 -9.05
CA THR A 141 -7.42 -3.36 -9.91
C THR A 141 -6.10 -3.56 -9.17
N LEU A 142 -5.98 -3.04 -7.94
CA LEU A 142 -4.80 -3.22 -7.09
C LEU A 142 -4.37 -4.69 -6.95
N ILE A 143 -5.34 -5.58 -6.68
CA ILE A 143 -5.06 -7.01 -6.54
C ILE A 143 -4.56 -7.61 -7.87
N SER A 144 -5.12 -7.18 -8.99
CA SER A 144 -4.68 -7.64 -10.32
C SER A 144 -3.24 -7.19 -10.60
N ASP A 145 -2.89 -5.96 -10.24
CA ASP A 145 -1.54 -5.41 -10.41
C ASP A 145 -0.53 -6.09 -9.46
N MET A 146 -0.91 -6.36 -8.21
CA MET A 146 -0.11 -7.20 -7.30
C MET A 146 0.14 -8.60 -7.86
N PHE A 147 -0.85 -9.21 -8.53
CA PHE A 147 -0.67 -10.49 -9.18
C PHE A 147 0.26 -10.41 -10.40
N ALA A 148 0.14 -9.37 -11.22
CA ALA A 148 1.03 -9.12 -12.34
C ALA A 148 2.49 -8.92 -11.89
N MET A 149 2.72 -8.28 -10.74
CA MET A 149 4.04 -8.15 -10.11
C MET A 149 4.50 -9.38 -9.33
N GLY A 150 3.67 -10.41 -9.22
CA GLY A 150 4.00 -11.65 -8.51
C GLY A 150 4.06 -11.51 -6.99
N TYR A 151 3.41 -10.52 -6.37
CA TYR A 151 3.41 -10.34 -4.89
C TYR A 151 2.81 -11.53 -4.13
N HIS A 152 1.90 -12.26 -4.79
CA HIS A 152 1.27 -13.48 -4.26
C HIS A 152 2.21 -14.69 -4.24
N ARG A 153 3.37 -14.57 -4.88
CA ARG A 153 4.34 -15.66 -4.97
C ARG A 153 5.43 -15.56 -3.93
N HIS A 154 6.00 -16.70 -3.58
CA HIS A 154 7.29 -16.75 -2.90
C HIS A 154 8.35 -16.14 -3.82
N GLN A 155 8.78 -14.93 -3.47
CA GLN A 155 9.91 -14.26 -4.09
C GLN A 155 11.11 -14.40 -3.13
N PRO A 156 11.92 -15.46 -3.25
CA PRO A 156 13.18 -15.50 -2.51
C PRO A 156 14.04 -14.30 -2.96
N PRO A 157 14.94 -13.78 -2.10
CA PRO A 157 15.99 -12.88 -2.56
C PRO A 157 16.69 -13.55 -3.75
N GLY A 158 16.48 -13.00 -4.93
CA GLY A 158 16.89 -13.55 -6.22
C GLY A 158 17.31 -12.39 -7.13
N PRO A 159 17.84 -12.67 -8.34
CA PRO A 159 18.41 -11.63 -9.18
C PRO A 159 17.38 -10.53 -9.47
N GLY A 160 17.56 -9.36 -8.87
CA GLY A 160 16.83 -8.13 -9.19
C GLY A 160 15.93 -7.53 -8.10
N ILE A 161 15.71 -8.18 -6.94
CA ILE A 161 14.89 -7.60 -5.86
C ILE A 161 15.69 -7.55 -4.55
N PRO A 162 15.99 -6.35 -4.02
CA PRO A 162 16.71 -6.22 -2.76
C PRO A 162 15.85 -6.65 -1.56
N PHE A 163 16.51 -7.01 -0.45
CA PHE A 163 15.86 -7.57 0.74
C PHE A 163 14.74 -6.68 1.29
N PHE A 164 15.01 -5.38 1.48
CA PHE A 164 14.03 -4.44 2.04
C PHE A 164 12.76 -4.42 1.19
N LEU A 165 12.91 -4.41 -0.15
CA LEU A 165 11.79 -4.37 -1.08
C LEU A 165 11.00 -5.67 -1.03
N SER A 166 11.66 -6.82 -0.98
CA SER A 166 11.00 -8.13 -0.77
C SER A 166 10.14 -8.14 0.51
N GLN A 167 10.65 -7.60 1.62
CA GLN A 167 9.88 -7.49 2.86
C GLN A 167 8.73 -6.49 2.75
N THR A 168 8.94 -5.35 2.08
CA THR A 168 7.88 -4.36 1.83
C THR A 168 6.76 -4.94 0.98
N ARG A 169 7.07 -5.70 -0.08
CA ARG A 169 6.08 -6.42 -0.90
C ARG A 169 5.23 -7.35 -0.06
N LYS A 170 5.86 -8.16 0.81
CA LYS A 170 5.16 -9.07 1.74
C LYS A 170 4.24 -8.31 2.69
N ARG A 171 4.68 -7.17 3.23
CA ARG A 171 3.86 -6.34 4.14
C ARG A 171 2.63 -5.78 3.46
N ILE A 172 2.79 -5.21 2.27
CA ILE A 172 1.68 -4.63 1.51
C ILE A 172 0.72 -5.72 1.06
N PHE A 173 1.23 -6.85 0.54
CA PHE A 173 0.38 -7.98 0.16
C PHE A 173 -0.39 -8.54 1.36
N ALA A 174 0.26 -8.68 2.53
CA ALA A 174 -0.40 -9.13 3.74
C ALA A 174 -1.53 -8.18 4.18
N ALA A 175 -1.31 -6.87 4.06
CA ALA A 175 -2.31 -5.87 4.36
C ALA A 175 -3.48 -5.88 3.36
N ALA A 176 -3.20 -6.01 2.06
CA ALA A 176 -4.21 -6.15 1.01
C ALA A 176 -5.02 -7.46 1.16
N TYR A 177 -4.36 -8.57 1.49
CA TYR A 177 -4.99 -9.84 1.79
C TYR A 177 -5.98 -9.70 2.96
N ARG A 178 -5.60 -9.01 4.04
CA ARG A 178 -6.52 -8.71 5.14
C ARG A 178 -7.72 -7.87 4.69
N SER A 179 -7.46 -6.79 3.95
CA SER A 179 -8.52 -5.89 3.47
C SER A 179 -9.51 -6.60 2.55
N ASP A 180 -9.03 -7.49 1.66
CA ASP A 180 -9.85 -8.35 0.81
C ASP A 180 -10.82 -9.21 1.64
N LYS A 181 -10.35 -9.86 2.71
CA LYS A 181 -11.20 -10.72 3.55
C LYS A 181 -12.19 -9.90 4.37
N ASN A 182 -11.79 -8.72 4.84
CA ASN A 182 -12.71 -7.80 5.50
C ASN A 182 -13.84 -7.39 4.55
N LEU A 183 -13.49 -7.02 3.32
CA LEU A 183 -14.45 -6.57 2.32
C LEU A 183 -15.39 -7.70 1.86
N ALA A 184 -14.85 -8.90 1.66
CA ALA A 184 -15.60 -10.11 1.37
C ALA A 184 -16.63 -10.42 2.47
N THR A 185 -16.20 -10.35 3.74
CA THR A 185 -17.07 -10.57 4.91
C THR A 185 -18.17 -9.52 4.99
N PHE A 186 -17.80 -8.25 4.86
CA PHE A 186 -18.74 -7.13 5.01
C PHE A 186 -19.79 -7.09 3.90
N LEU A 187 -19.40 -7.37 2.65
CA LEU A 187 -20.29 -7.32 1.50
C LEU A 187 -20.98 -8.66 1.20
N GLY A 188 -20.64 -9.74 1.92
CA GLY A 188 -21.13 -11.10 1.62
C GLY A 188 -20.70 -11.58 0.23
N ARG A 189 -19.49 -11.22 -0.21
CA ARG A 189 -18.94 -11.57 -1.54
C ARG A 189 -17.77 -12.53 -1.40
N PRO A 190 -17.47 -13.35 -2.42
CA PRO A 190 -16.25 -14.15 -2.43
C PRO A 190 -15.00 -13.27 -2.31
N PRO A 191 -13.97 -13.69 -1.54
CA PRO A 191 -12.68 -13.01 -1.53
C PRO A 191 -12.02 -13.10 -2.90
N ARG A 192 -11.30 -12.04 -3.30
CA ARG A 192 -10.61 -11.97 -4.59
C ARG A 192 -9.24 -12.63 -4.53
N ILE A 193 -8.52 -12.48 -3.41
CA ILE A 193 -7.24 -13.15 -3.22
C ILE A 193 -7.54 -14.52 -2.61
N GLN A 194 -7.43 -15.58 -3.40
CA GLN A 194 -7.61 -16.93 -2.85
C GLN A 194 -6.28 -17.47 -2.36
N HIS A 195 -6.23 -17.93 -1.10
CA HIS A 195 -5.03 -18.49 -0.50
C HIS A 195 -4.48 -19.67 -1.32
N LEU A 196 -5.34 -20.44 -1.99
CA LEU A 196 -4.95 -21.57 -2.84
C LEU A 196 -3.92 -21.20 -3.93
N TYR A 197 -3.97 -19.95 -4.43
CA TYR A 197 -3.05 -19.49 -5.47
C TYR A 197 -1.87 -18.68 -4.92
N CYS A 198 -1.74 -18.58 -3.59
CA CYS A 198 -0.70 -17.81 -2.93
C CYS A 198 0.30 -18.75 -2.25
N ASP A 199 1.59 -18.57 -2.51
CA ASP A 199 2.69 -19.26 -1.80
C ASP A 199 3.68 -18.25 -1.17
N ASN A 200 3.30 -16.98 -1.09
CA ASN A 200 4.08 -15.94 -0.43
C ASN A 200 4.34 -16.27 1.05
N THR A 201 5.51 -15.86 1.54
CA THR A 201 5.84 -15.96 2.96
C THR A 201 5.34 -14.73 3.73
N ILE A 202 5.07 -14.93 5.02
CA ILE A 202 4.71 -13.87 5.94
C ILE A 202 5.91 -12.90 6.10
N PRO A 203 5.71 -11.57 6.15
CA PRO A 203 6.81 -10.61 6.33
C PRO A 203 7.54 -10.83 7.66
N LEU A 204 8.86 -10.66 7.68
CA LEU A 204 9.66 -10.75 8.92
C LEU A 204 9.29 -9.65 9.92
N ASP A 205 9.37 -9.96 11.20
CA ASP A 205 9.03 -9.05 12.30
C ASP A 205 10.15 -8.04 12.62
N LEU A 206 10.56 -7.29 11.61
CA LEU A 206 11.57 -6.22 11.72
C LEU A 206 10.86 -4.87 11.85
N ASP A 207 11.47 -3.87 12.50
CA ASP A 207 10.97 -2.49 12.41
C ASP A 207 11.31 -1.87 11.04
N ASP A 208 10.75 -0.68 10.77
CA ASP A 208 10.90 -0.05 9.46
C ASP A 208 12.35 0.42 9.25
N GLU A 209 12.99 0.89 10.32
CA GLU A 209 14.38 1.34 10.34
C GLU A 209 15.36 0.19 10.09
N THR A 210 15.13 -0.97 10.70
CA THR A 210 15.94 -2.19 10.50
C THR A 210 15.85 -2.68 9.06
N LEU A 211 14.69 -2.54 8.41
CA LEU A 211 14.58 -2.88 6.99
C LEU A 211 15.46 -2.01 6.08
N MET A 212 15.80 -0.79 6.51
CA MET A 212 16.65 0.13 5.73
C MET A 212 18.15 -0.08 5.97
N LEU A 213 18.53 -0.93 6.93
CA LEU A 213 19.93 -1.29 7.19
C LEU A 213 20.50 -2.12 6.02
N ASN A 214 21.83 -2.17 5.95
CA ASN A 214 22.56 -2.91 4.92
C ASN A 214 23.67 -3.77 5.55
N GLY A 215 24.14 -4.78 4.82
CA GLY A 215 25.32 -5.57 5.20
C GLY A 215 25.17 -6.31 6.54
N GLU A 216 26.21 -6.24 7.36
CA GLU A 216 26.33 -7.00 8.61
C GLU A 216 25.26 -6.63 9.65
N GLU A 217 24.89 -5.34 9.75
CA GLU A 217 23.89 -4.89 10.72
C GLU A 217 22.50 -5.48 10.41
N LEU A 218 22.13 -5.53 9.13
CA LEU A 218 20.89 -6.16 8.69
C LEU A 218 20.93 -7.67 8.95
N ASN A 219 22.04 -8.34 8.60
CA ASN A 219 22.18 -9.78 8.81
C ASN A 219 22.06 -10.14 10.30
N ALA A 220 22.73 -9.40 11.18
CA ALA A 220 22.64 -9.59 12.62
C ALA A 220 21.21 -9.37 13.15
N ALA A 221 20.43 -8.46 12.57
CA ALA A 221 19.03 -8.27 12.94
C ALA A 221 18.14 -9.42 12.47
N VAL A 222 18.39 -9.97 11.28
CA VAL A 222 17.68 -11.14 10.74
C VAL A 222 17.99 -12.41 11.55
N GLU A 223 19.25 -12.61 11.96
CA GLU A 223 19.69 -13.76 12.76
C GLU A 223 19.07 -13.80 14.17
N LYS A 224 18.63 -12.66 14.70
CA LYS A 224 17.93 -12.60 16.00
C LYS A 224 16.49 -13.10 15.96
N LEU A 225 15.92 -13.23 14.76
CA LEU A 225 14.55 -13.70 14.61
C LEU A 225 14.44 -15.19 14.96
N ASP A 226 13.28 -15.60 15.47
CA ASP A 226 13.00 -17.01 15.69
C ASP A 226 12.73 -17.77 14.38
N ALA A 227 12.51 -19.09 14.47
CA ALA A 227 12.28 -19.95 13.32
C ALA A 227 11.05 -19.55 12.47
N ASP A 228 10.08 -18.86 13.06
CA ASP A 228 8.88 -18.37 12.39
C ASP A 228 9.05 -16.92 11.88
N GLY A 229 10.21 -16.28 12.15
CA GLY A 229 10.54 -14.93 11.75
C GLY A 229 9.99 -13.85 12.67
N TRP A 230 9.64 -14.17 13.92
CA TRP A 230 9.30 -13.20 14.96
C TRP A 230 10.53 -12.64 15.64
N ASN A 231 10.45 -11.39 16.05
CA ASN A 231 11.48 -10.78 16.87
C ASN A 231 11.14 -11.01 18.35
N PRO A 232 11.95 -11.80 19.09
CA PRO A 232 11.67 -12.12 20.48
C PRO A 232 11.89 -10.92 21.42
N ASP A 233 12.62 -9.89 20.97
CA ASP A 233 12.91 -8.72 21.78
C ASP A 233 11.64 -7.91 21.99
N ARG A 234 11.44 -7.46 23.23
CA ARG A 234 10.36 -6.52 23.54
C ARG A 234 10.69 -5.15 22.96
N THR A 235 9.70 -4.52 22.38
CA THR A 235 9.76 -3.11 22.00
C THR A 235 9.81 -2.22 23.24
N GLN A 236 10.37 -1.03 23.08
CA GLN A 236 10.27 0.02 24.09
C GLN A 236 8.78 0.33 24.35
N ASP A 237 8.44 0.53 25.62
CA ASP A 237 7.07 0.82 26.10
C ASP A 237 6.02 -0.28 25.87
N GLY A 238 6.40 -1.48 25.43
CA GLY A 238 5.45 -2.59 25.19
C GLY A 238 4.55 -2.40 23.97
N LYS A 239 4.87 -1.48 23.05
CA LYS A 239 4.09 -1.24 21.82
C LYS A 239 4.37 -2.31 20.77
N PHE A 240 3.37 -2.91 20.13
CA PHE A 240 3.64 -3.85 19.03
C PHE A 240 4.41 -3.19 17.87
N ARG A 241 5.38 -3.89 17.27
CA ARG A 241 5.98 -3.44 16.01
C ARG A 241 4.90 -3.44 14.93
N SER A 242 5.00 -2.51 13.98
CA SER A 242 4.08 -2.47 12.83
C SER A 242 4.04 -3.81 12.09
N ALA A 243 5.22 -4.41 11.87
CA ALA A 243 5.36 -5.74 11.30
C ALA A 243 4.62 -6.81 12.11
N SER A 244 4.74 -6.83 13.44
CA SER A 244 4.02 -7.78 14.30
C SER A 244 2.50 -7.70 14.07
N VAL A 245 1.96 -6.49 14.02
CA VAL A 245 0.53 -6.25 13.79
C VAL A 245 0.09 -6.72 12.40
N ILE A 246 0.90 -6.49 11.37
CA ILE A 246 0.66 -6.97 10.01
C ILE A 246 0.64 -8.51 9.98
N ARG A 247 1.64 -9.15 10.59
CA ARG A 247 1.75 -10.61 10.70
C ARG A 247 0.51 -11.21 11.36
N ILE A 248 0.11 -10.71 12.53
CA ILE A 248 -1.08 -11.18 13.27
C ILE A 248 -2.34 -11.04 12.41
N ARG A 249 -2.53 -9.87 11.78
CA ARG A 249 -3.71 -9.61 10.94
C ARG A 249 -3.76 -10.51 9.72
N TYR A 250 -2.62 -10.84 9.12
CA TYR A 250 -2.54 -11.79 8.02
C TYR A 250 -2.98 -13.19 8.46
N MET A 251 -2.42 -13.71 9.56
CA MET A 251 -2.77 -15.03 10.10
C MET A 251 -4.26 -15.14 10.44
N ILE A 252 -4.84 -14.10 11.07
CA ILE A 252 -6.28 -14.05 11.35
C ILE A 252 -7.10 -14.07 10.04
N SER A 253 -6.63 -13.36 9.01
CA SER A 253 -7.33 -13.30 7.72
C SER A 253 -7.32 -14.64 6.99
N ALA A 254 -6.25 -15.43 7.13
CA ALA A 254 -6.18 -16.78 6.58
C ALA A 254 -7.22 -17.70 7.22
N GLN A 255 -7.46 -17.58 8.54
CA GLN A 255 -8.56 -18.32 9.19
C GLN A 255 -9.93 -17.78 8.76
N ARG A 256 -10.06 -16.46 8.58
CA ARG A 256 -11.29 -15.85 8.09
C ARG A 256 -11.67 -16.33 6.70
N GLU A 257 -10.71 -16.54 5.81
CA GLU A 257 -10.97 -17.11 4.49
C GLU A 257 -11.62 -18.50 4.58
N LYS A 258 -11.15 -19.37 5.47
CA LYS A 258 -11.77 -20.69 5.70
C LYS A 258 -13.21 -20.57 6.19
N ILE A 259 -13.48 -19.60 7.07
CA ILE A 259 -14.85 -19.34 7.55
C ILE A 259 -15.72 -18.85 6.40
N LEU A 260 -15.21 -17.95 5.56
CA LEU A 260 -15.92 -17.46 4.37
C LEU A 260 -16.20 -18.60 3.38
N GLU A 261 -15.27 -19.52 3.18
CA GLU A 261 -15.48 -20.71 2.35
C GLU A 261 -16.62 -21.58 2.89
N LEU A 262 -16.70 -21.81 4.20
CA LEU A 262 -17.81 -22.54 4.81
C LEU A 262 -19.15 -21.78 4.72
N SER A 263 -19.10 -20.45 4.81
CA SER A 263 -20.31 -19.59 4.90
C SER A 263 -20.92 -19.28 3.53
N LEU A 264 -20.07 -19.00 2.54
CA LEU A 264 -20.44 -18.57 1.18
C LEU A 264 -20.22 -19.65 0.13
N GLY A 265 -19.41 -20.67 0.44
CA GLY A 265 -19.13 -21.77 -0.46
C GLY A 265 -20.39 -22.57 -0.78
N ARG A 266 -20.37 -23.24 -1.92
CA ARG A 266 -21.46 -24.11 -2.32
C ARG A 266 -21.58 -25.24 -1.30
N LYS A 267 -22.71 -25.30 -0.59
CA LYS A 267 -23.07 -26.48 0.20
C LYS A 267 -23.21 -27.65 -0.76
N THR A 268 -22.37 -28.66 -0.61
CA THR A 268 -22.61 -29.95 -1.27
C THR A 268 -23.78 -30.62 -0.55
N ASP A 269 -24.66 -31.32 -1.27
CA ASP A 269 -25.88 -31.97 -0.71
C ASP A 269 -25.60 -33.03 0.39
N ASN A 270 -24.35 -33.18 0.82
CA ASN A 270 -23.92 -34.05 1.92
C ASN A 270 -23.51 -33.28 3.19
N SER A 271 -23.72 -31.97 3.29
CA SER A 271 -23.58 -31.28 4.57
C SER A 271 -24.75 -31.64 5.47
N VAL A 272 -24.54 -32.63 6.33
CA VAL A 272 -25.41 -32.92 7.47
C VAL A 272 -25.56 -31.62 8.26
N ASP A 273 -26.80 -31.17 8.45
CA ASP A 273 -27.12 -30.08 9.37
C ASP A 273 -26.60 -30.48 10.76
N VAL A 274 -25.49 -29.88 11.16
CA VAL A 274 -25.04 -29.93 12.55
C VAL A 274 -25.45 -28.62 13.19
N LEU A 275 -26.57 -28.72 13.92
CA LEU A 275 -27.15 -27.87 14.97
C LEU A 275 -26.47 -26.53 15.27
#